data_AF-E1WKA5-F1
#
_entry.id   AF-E1WKA5-F1
#
_cell.length_a   1.000
_cell.length_b   1.000
_cell.length_c   1.000
_cell.angle_alpha   90.00
_cell.angle_beta   90.00
_cell.angle_gamma   90.00
#
_symmetry.space_group_name_H-M   'P 1'
#
loop_
_entity.id
_entity.type
_entity.pdbx_description
1 polymer ?
#
loop_
_entity_poly.entity_id
_entity_poly.type
_entity_poly.pdbx_seq_one_letter_code
_entity_poly.pdbx_strand_id
1 'polypeptide(L)'
;MASTATELEKANLNGEYQTFLPTPYNWKTYPAMNLEFWKKHQSTPLTEAKTILKESHKEVMTLIEQFSNEELFAKNSFGWTGSSTLGTYCVSTTASHYDWAIKKIKKHIKTNNK
;
A
#
# COMPACT_ATOMS: atom_id res chain seq x y z
N MET A 1 0.01 -0.39 5.33
CA MET A 1 -0.23 -0.04 3.91
C MET A 1 -0.14 -1.25 2.99
N ALA A 2 0.87 -2.11 3.11
CA ALA A 2 0.93 -3.33 2.31
C ALA A 2 -0.10 -4.41 2.76
N SER A 3 -0.34 -4.62 4.06
CA SER A 3 -1.38 -5.58 4.53
C SER A 3 -2.79 -5.22 4.04
N THR A 4 -3.13 -3.93 4.05
CA THR A 4 -4.42 -3.42 3.56
C THR A 4 -4.59 -3.56 2.06
N ALA A 5 -3.49 -3.57 1.29
CA ALA A 5 -3.55 -3.87 -0.14
C ALA A 5 -3.81 -5.37 -0.34
N THR A 6 -3.07 -6.24 0.33
CA THR A 6 -3.32 -7.69 0.21
C THR A 6 -4.73 -8.10 0.63
N GLU A 7 -5.31 -7.45 1.64
CA GLU A 7 -6.71 -7.65 2.06
C GLU A 7 -7.71 -7.16 1.01
N LEU A 8 -7.48 -5.99 0.42
CA LEU A 8 -8.30 -5.42 -0.65
C LEU A 8 -8.39 -6.34 -1.87
N GLU A 9 -7.24 -6.75 -2.39
CA GLU A 9 -7.17 -7.63 -3.56
C GLU A 9 -7.81 -8.99 -3.27
N LYS A 10 -7.55 -9.60 -2.10
CA LYS A 10 -8.18 -10.88 -1.71
C LYS A 10 -9.70 -10.78 -1.63
N ALA A 11 -10.23 -9.72 -1.01
CA ALA A 11 -11.67 -9.52 -0.91
C ALA A 11 -12.31 -9.37 -2.30
N ASN A 12 -11.73 -8.54 -3.15
CA ASN A 12 -12.26 -8.32 -4.49
C ASN A 12 -12.14 -9.56 -5.40
N LEU A 13 -11.08 -10.38 -5.25
CA LEU A 13 -10.95 -11.67 -5.93
C LEU A 13 -12.02 -12.68 -5.48
N ASN A 14 -12.48 -12.59 -4.23
CA ASN A 14 -13.56 -13.40 -3.69
C ASN A 14 -14.97 -12.84 -4.02
N GLY A 15 -15.06 -11.77 -4.82
CA GLY A 15 -16.33 -11.13 -5.16
C GLY A 15 -16.88 -10.19 -4.07
N GLU A 16 -16.14 -9.97 -2.99
CA GLU A 16 -16.46 -9.01 -1.95
C GLU A 16 -15.93 -7.64 -2.36
N TYR A 17 -16.76 -6.87 -3.05
CA TYR A 17 -16.36 -5.55 -3.55
C TYR A 17 -15.84 -4.66 -2.41
N GLN A 18 -14.58 -4.28 -2.51
CA GLN A 18 -13.94 -3.33 -1.60
C GLN A 18 -13.28 -2.21 -2.40
N THR A 19 -13.43 -1.00 -1.91
CA THR A 19 -12.75 0.17 -2.46
C THR A 19 -11.32 0.25 -1.97
N PHE A 20 -10.43 0.81 -2.78
CA PHE A 20 -9.01 0.96 -2.44
C PHE A 20 -8.76 1.63 -1.09
N LEU A 21 -9.58 2.61 -0.73
CA LEU A 21 -9.62 3.16 0.62
C LEU A 21 -10.68 2.42 1.44
N PRO A 22 -10.33 1.85 2.60
CA PRO A 22 -11.28 1.13 3.42
C PRO A 22 -12.31 2.09 4.03
N THR A 23 -13.55 1.64 4.18
CA THR A 23 -14.60 2.35 4.92
C THR A 23 -14.11 2.66 6.35
N PRO A 24 -14.34 3.88 6.89
CA PRO A 24 -15.17 4.98 6.37
C PRO A 24 -14.41 6.00 5.50
N TYR A 25 -13.21 5.68 5.03
CA TYR A 25 -12.36 6.66 4.35
C TYR A 25 -12.62 6.76 2.85
N ASN A 26 -12.41 7.96 2.31
CA ASN A 26 -12.41 8.25 0.88
C ASN A 26 -11.27 9.24 0.58
N TRP A 27 -11.07 9.62 -0.68
CA TRP A 27 -9.94 10.51 -1.04
C TRP A 27 -9.97 11.87 -0.35
N LYS A 28 -11.15 12.38 0.05
CA LYS A 28 -11.28 13.61 0.84
C LYS A 28 -10.89 13.40 2.31
N THR A 29 -11.16 12.22 2.87
CA THR A 29 -10.87 11.88 4.28
C THR A 29 -9.60 11.04 4.47
N TYR A 30 -8.90 10.71 3.38
CA TYR A 30 -7.62 10.00 3.35
C TYR A 30 -6.55 10.61 4.27
N PRO A 31 -6.41 11.96 4.40
CA PRO A 31 -5.49 12.54 5.37
C PRO A 31 -5.79 12.12 6.82
N ALA A 32 -7.06 11.96 7.20
CA ALA A 32 -7.43 11.50 8.53
C ALA A 32 -7.03 10.03 8.74
N MET A 33 -7.21 9.18 7.72
CA MET A 33 -6.72 7.79 7.76
C MET A 33 -5.20 7.72 7.99
N ASN A 34 -4.43 8.55 7.29
CA ASN A 34 -2.99 8.61 7.47
C ASN A 34 -2.59 9.04 8.89
N LEU A 35 -3.35 9.95 9.50
CA LEU A 35 -3.15 10.35 10.88
C LEU A 35 -3.40 9.18 11.84
N GLU A 36 -4.44 8.38 11.62
CA GLU A 36 -4.72 7.19 12.43
C GLU A 36 -3.61 6.14 12.29
N PHE A 37 -3.09 5.90 11.08
CA PHE A 37 -1.91 5.04 10.91
C PHE A 37 -0.69 5.56 11.67
N TRP A 38 -0.45 6.87 11.61
CA TRP A 38 0.65 7.48 12.35
C TRP A 38 0.48 7.31 13.86
N LYS A 39 -0.71 7.59 14.41
CA LYS A 39 -1.03 7.41 15.83
C LYS A 39 -0.85 5.96 16.27
N LYS A 40 -1.38 5.01 15.50
CA LYS A 40 -1.32 3.56 15.79
C LYS A 40 0.10 3.06 16.00
N HIS A 41 1.06 3.59 15.24
CA HIS A 41 2.44 3.11 15.24
C HIS A 41 3.42 3.98 16.03
N GLN A 42 2.95 4.93 16.86
CA GLN A 42 3.84 5.78 17.66
C GLN A 42 4.69 4.98 18.65
N SER A 43 4.17 3.88 19.19
CA SER A 43 4.88 3.02 20.14
C SER A 43 5.53 1.81 19.48
N THR A 44 5.44 1.64 18.15
CA THR A 44 6.04 0.50 17.45
C THR A 44 7.56 0.64 17.42
N PRO A 45 8.34 -0.28 18.02
CA PRO A 45 9.79 -0.24 17.97
C PRO A 45 10.32 -0.36 16.54
N LEU A 46 11.48 0.23 16.27
CA LEU A 46 12.10 0.18 14.93
C LEU A 46 12.35 -1.25 14.44
N THR A 47 12.73 -2.16 15.34
CA THR A 47 12.96 -3.57 15.02
C THR A 47 11.67 -4.24 14.54
N GLU A 48 10.57 -4.02 15.24
CA GLU A 48 9.24 -4.52 14.88
C GLU A 48 8.75 -3.89 13.57
N ALA A 49 8.88 -2.57 13.41
CA ALA A 49 8.48 -1.89 12.18
C ALA A 49 9.21 -2.43 10.94
N LYS A 50 10.50 -2.78 11.07
CA LYS A 50 11.27 -3.43 9.98
C LYS A 50 10.77 -4.84 9.68
N THR A 51 10.41 -5.61 10.69
CA THR A 51 9.84 -6.96 10.52
C THR A 51 8.50 -6.88 9.78
N ILE A 52 7.57 -6.05 10.28
CA ILE A 52 6.26 -5.83 9.66
C ILE A 52 6.40 -5.38 8.19
N LEU A 53 7.34 -4.47 7.90
CA LEU A 53 7.60 -4.03 6.53
C LEU A 53 8.08 -5.18 5.62
N LYS A 54 9.00 -6.02 6.11
CA LYS A 54 9.52 -7.16 5.33
C LYS A 54 8.44 -8.21 5.06
N GLU A 55 7.66 -8.53 6.08
CA GLU A 55 6.57 -9.52 5.98
C GLU A 55 5.50 -9.04 5.00
N SER A 56 5.01 -7.81 5.19
CA SER A 56 3.99 -7.25 4.30
C SER A 56 4.50 -7.02 2.87
N HIS A 57 5.79 -6.70 2.67
CA HIS A 57 6.38 -6.67 1.34
C HIS A 57 6.33 -8.05 0.67
N LYS A 58 6.72 -9.11 1.39
CA LYS A 58 6.67 -10.48 0.87
C LYS A 58 5.25 -10.86 0.48
N GLU A 59 4.27 -10.57 1.31
CA GLU A 59 2.85 -10.85 1.03
C GLU A 59 2.36 -10.17 -0.24
N VAL A 60 2.68 -8.88 -0.42
CA VAL A 60 2.30 -8.13 -1.62
C VAL A 60 3.02 -8.67 -2.86
N MET A 61 4.31 -9.02 -2.77
CA MET A 61 5.03 -9.62 -3.91
C MET A 61 4.43 -10.97 -4.32
N THR A 62 4.16 -11.86 -3.36
CA THR A 62 3.50 -13.15 -3.63
C THR A 62 2.10 -12.97 -4.23
N LEU A 63 1.39 -11.90 -3.88
CA LEU A 63 0.12 -11.57 -4.51
C LEU A 63 0.31 -11.08 -5.95
N ILE A 64 1.24 -10.15 -6.20
CA ILE A 64 1.51 -9.60 -7.54
C ILE A 64 1.93 -10.72 -8.51
N GLU A 65 2.74 -11.67 -8.05
CA GLU A 65 3.22 -12.81 -8.84
C GLU A 65 2.12 -13.77 -9.32
N GLN A 66 0.90 -13.68 -8.77
CA GLN A 66 -0.24 -14.49 -9.23
C GLN A 66 -0.90 -13.94 -10.50
N PHE A 67 -0.60 -12.70 -10.89
CA PHE A 67 -1.22 -12.04 -12.03
C PHE A 67 -0.28 -12.05 -13.25
N SER A 68 -0.88 -12.25 -14.42
CA SER A 68 -0.22 -12.03 -15.72
C SER A 68 0.04 -10.54 -15.99
N ASN A 69 0.92 -10.25 -16.94
CA ASN A 69 1.14 -8.86 -17.39
C ASN A 69 -0.15 -8.23 -17.93
N GLU A 70 -0.97 -9.01 -18.63
CA GLU A 70 -2.26 -8.57 -19.14
C GLU A 70 -3.21 -8.20 -18.00
N GLU A 71 -3.32 -9.03 -16.96
CA GLU A 71 -4.13 -8.72 -15.77
C GLU A 71 -3.63 -7.48 -15.03
N LEU A 72 -2.30 -7.29 -14.96
CA LEU A 72 -1.70 -6.14 -14.29
C LEU A 72 -1.86 -4.83 -15.07
N PHE A 73 -1.79 -4.85 -16.40
CA PHE A 73 -1.61 -3.63 -17.20
C PHE A 73 -2.69 -3.37 -18.25
N ALA A 74 -3.57 -4.33 -18.56
CA ALA A 74 -4.73 -4.04 -19.39
C ALA A 74 -5.78 -3.23 -18.61
N LYS A 75 -6.50 -2.36 -19.33
CA LYS A 75 -7.61 -1.60 -18.75
C LYS A 75 -8.82 -2.51 -18.58
N ASN A 76 -9.60 -2.25 -17.54
CA ASN A 76 -10.85 -2.96 -17.25
C ASN A 76 -10.70 -4.47 -16.98
N SER A 77 -9.48 -4.98 -16.72
CA SER A 77 -9.28 -6.37 -16.28
C SER A 77 -10.02 -6.67 -14.97
N PHE A 78 -10.16 -5.67 -14.11
CA PHE A 78 -10.84 -5.76 -12.83
C PHE A 78 -11.79 -4.58 -12.63
N GLY A 79 -13.09 -4.84 -12.43
CA GLY A 79 -14.10 -3.78 -12.30
C GLY A 79 -13.89 -2.83 -11.11
N TRP A 80 -13.17 -3.28 -10.08
CA TRP A 80 -12.89 -2.51 -8.88
C TRP A 80 -11.68 -1.57 -9.02
N THR A 81 -10.89 -1.66 -10.10
CA THR A 81 -9.76 -0.76 -10.35
C THR A 81 -10.17 0.58 -11.00
N GLY A 82 -11.47 0.75 -11.28
CA GLY A 82 -12.00 1.97 -11.89
C GLY A 82 -11.34 2.29 -13.23
N SER A 83 -10.85 3.52 -13.40
CA SER A 83 -10.14 3.94 -14.62
C SER A 83 -8.66 3.55 -14.66
N SER A 84 -8.13 2.98 -13.58
CA SER A 84 -6.73 2.60 -13.42
C SER A 84 -6.52 1.10 -13.66
N THR A 85 -5.27 0.70 -13.83
CA THR A 85 -4.88 -0.71 -13.91
C THR A 85 -4.49 -1.25 -12.54
N LEU A 86 -4.58 -2.56 -12.34
CA LEU A 86 -4.13 -3.23 -11.11
C LEU A 86 -2.66 -2.89 -10.81
N GLY A 87 -1.79 -2.98 -11.82
CA GLY A 87 -0.37 -2.67 -11.69
C GLY A 87 -0.09 -1.23 -11.25
N THR A 88 -0.97 -0.27 -11.57
CA THR A 88 -0.86 1.11 -11.07
C THR A 88 -1.02 1.17 -9.55
N TYR A 89 -1.97 0.42 -8.99
CA TYR A 89 -2.15 0.31 -7.55
C TYR A 89 -0.95 -0.39 -6.90
N CYS A 90 -0.48 -1.50 -7.47
CA CYS A 90 0.70 -2.22 -6.97
C CYS A 90 1.93 -1.30 -6.91
N VAL A 91 2.21 -0.54 -7.98
CA VAL A 91 3.35 0.40 -8.02
C VAL A 91 3.18 1.52 -6.99
N SER A 92 1.95 2.04 -6.83
CA SER A 92 1.64 3.12 -5.89
C SER A 92 1.84 2.71 -4.44
N THR A 93 1.51 1.46 -4.07
CA THR A 93 1.63 0.95 -2.70
C THR A 93 3.00 0.34 -2.39
N THR A 94 3.83 0.09 -3.40
CA THR A 94 5.17 -0.50 -3.25
C THR A 94 6.28 0.44 -3.72
N ALA A 95 6.84 0.22 -4.91
CA ALA A 95 8.05 0.87 -5.42
C ALA A 95 8.02 2.40 -5.29
N SER A 96 6.94 3.03 -5.75
CA SER A 96 6.80 4.50 -5.67
C SER A 96 6.73 4.99 -4.22
N HIS A 97 6.09 4.21 -3.34
CA HIS A 97 5.99 4.55 -1.92
C HIS A 97 7.33 4.38 -1.20
N TYR A 98 8.08 3.31 -1.51
CA TYR A 98 9.42 3.08 -0.97
C TYR A 98 10.37 4.20 -1.36
N ASP A 99 10.36 4.63 -2.62
CA ASP A 99 11.18 5.76 -3.10
C ASP A 99 10.87 7.05 -2.34
N TRP A 100 9.58 7.34 -2.12
CA TRP A 100 9.16 8.49 -1.32
C TRP A 100 9.65 8.37 0.14
N ALA A 101 9.45 7.22 0.78
CA ALA A 101 9.84 6.99 2.17
C ALA A 101 11.36 7.11 2.37
N ILE A 102 12.17 6.53 1.47
CA ILE A 102 13.62 6.62 1.50
C ILE A 102 14.08 8.08 1.39
N LYS A 103 13.47 8.87 0.50
CA LYS A 103 13.76 10.31 0.38
C LYS A 103 13.46 11.07 1.69
N LYS A 104 12.35 10.76 2.35
CA LYS A 104 11.97 11.37 3.65
C LYS A 104 12.97 11.02 4.75
N ILE A 105 13.32 9.75 4.88
CA ILE A 105 14.29 9.26 5.88
C ILE A 105 15.66 9.91 5.66
N LYS A 106 16.19 9.90 4.43
CA LYS A 106 17.48 10.53 4.09
C LYS A 106 17.48 12.02 4.44
N LYS A 107 16.40 12.74 4.14
CA LYS A 107 16.26 14.15 4.51
C LYS A 107 16.32 14.34 6.03
N HIS A 108 15.60 13.53 6.80
CA HIS A 108 15.58 13.63 8.25
C HIS A 108 16.94 13.34 8.89
N ILE A 109 17.62 12.27 8.46
CA ILE A 109 18.99 11.94 8.92
C ILE A 109 19.94 13.12 8.67
N LYS A 110 19.88 13.73 7.47
CA LYS A 110 20.73 14.88 7.14
C LYS A 110 20.43 16.12 8.01
N THR A 111 19.18 16.31 8.41
CA THR A 111 18.77 17.44 9.27
C THR A 111 19.11 17.20 10.74
N ASN A 112 18.97 15.97 11.24
CA ASN A 112 19.24 15.66 12.65
C ASN A 112 20.74 15.49 12.97
N ASN A 113 21.58 15.23 11.97
CA ASN A 113 23.03 15.14 12.12
C ASN A 113 23.72 16.52 12.00
N LYS A 114 22.95 17.62 12.04
CA LYS A 114 23.43 19.00 12.14
C LYS A 114 23.11 19.52 13.53
#